data_AF-A0AAD4D094-F1
#
_entry.id   AF-A0AAD4D094-F1
#
_cell.length_a   1.000
_cell.length_b   1.000
_cell.length_c   1.000
_cell.angle_alpha   90.00
_cell.angle_beta   90.00
_cell.angle_gamma   90.00
#
_symmetry.space_group_name_H-M   'P 1'
#
loop_
_entity.id
_entity.type
_entity.pdbx_description
1 polymer ?
#
loop_
_entity_poly.entity_id
_entity_poly.type
_entity_poly.pdbx_seq_one_letter_code
_entity_poly.pdbx_strand_id
1 'polypeptide(L)'
;QTIAFWSKIFAKIRAGIALHSSRSLSVLGRATIVNALILSRLWHLAWVMSFPAWLLTKVQGAITGFLCPFKSAAWKVITTPHHQGGLGVIDPGIQHQIFLLKHLRNAASDSIFWGKDVVLDLILWKTNASHSGLD
;
A
#
# COMPACT_ATOMS: atom_id res chain seq x y z
N GLN A 1 -18.52 9.64 15.99
CA GLN A 1 -19.07 8.68 15.01
C GLN A 1 -18.01 8.11 14.06
N THR A 2 -17.04 8.90 13.58
CA THR A 2 -15.96 8.47 12.67
C THR A 2 -15.00 7.41 13.26
N ILE A 3 -14.67 7.49 14.55
CA ILE A 3 -13.78 6.51 15.21
C ILE A 3 -14.35 5.09 15.19
N ALA A 4 -15.67 4.95 15.38
CA ALA A 4 -16.36 3.65 15.36
C ALA A 4 -16.36 3.06 13.94
N PHE A 5 -16.52 3.90 12.92
CA PHE A 5 -16.42 3.47 11.52
C PHE A 5 -15.02 2.93 11.20
N TRP A 6 -13.96 3.70 11.48
CA TRP A 6 -12.59 3.27 11.23
C TRP A 6 -12.19 2.01 12.02
N SER A 7 -12.70 1.88 13.25
CA SER A 7 -12.51 0.66 14.05
C SER A 7 -13.15 -0.57 13.39
N LYS A 8 -14.35 -0.44 12.81
CA LYS A 8 -15.00 -1.52 12.05
C LYS A 8 -14.21 -1.88 10.80
N ILE A 9 -13.68 -0.90 10.07
CA ILE A 9 -12.82 -1.14 8.90
C ILE A 9 -11.55 -1.89 9.31
N PHE A 10 -10.89 -1.45 10.38
CA PHE A 10 -9.71 -2.13 10.90
C PHE A 10 -10.01 -3.57 11.34
N ALA A 11 -11.15 -3.82 11.99
CA ALA A 11 -11.58 -5.16 12.35
C ALA A 11 -11.74 -6.07 11.13
N LYS A 12 -12.33 -5.57 10.03
CA LYS A 12 -12.44 -6.31 8.76
C LYS A 12 -11.07 -6.62 8.15
N ILE A 13 -10.12 -5.69 8.23
CA ILE A 13 -8.74 -5.89 7.79
C ILE A 13 -8.07 -7.01 8.60
N ARG A 14 -8.19 -6.96 9.94
CA ARG A 14 -7.67 -8.01 10.82
C ARG A 14 -8.28 -9.36 10.57
N ALA A 15 -9.60 -9.43 10.34
CA ALA A 15 -10.28 -10.68 10.01
C ALA A 15 -9.75 -11.27 8.68
N GLY A 16 -9.53 -10.42 7.66
CA GLY A 16 -8.90 -10.84 6.41
C GLY A 16 -7.48 -11.36 6.61
N ILE A 17 -6.66 -10.65 7.38
CA ILE A 17 -5.31 -11.09 7.76
C ILE A 17 -5.36 -12.47 8.45
N ALA A 18 -6.22 -12.64 9.45
CA ALA A 18 -6.35 -13.88 10.21
C ALA A 18 -6.74 -15.06 9.31
N LEU A 19 -7.68 -14.85 8.38
CA LEU A 19 -8.10 -15.86 7.41
C LEU A 19 -6.95 -16.34 6.50
N HIS A 20 -6.06 -15.42 6.12
CA HIS A 20 -4.89 -15.75 5.29
C HIS A 20 -3.66 -16.18 6.10
N SER A 21 -3.67 -16.01 7.42
CA SER A 21 -2.55 -16.36 8.31
C SER A 21 -2.41 -17.87 8.53
N SER A 22 -3.51 -18.62 8.44
CA SER A 22 -3.52 -20.08 8.60
C SER A 22 -2.88 -20.84 7.44
N ARG A 23 -2.59 -20.18 6.31
CA ARG A 23 -1.95 -20.80 5.16
C ARG A 23 -0.43 -20.76 5.33
N SER A 24 0.26 -21.88 5.06
CA SER A 24 1.72 -21.99 5.04
C SER A 24 2.29 -21.26 3.81
N LEU A 25 2.26 -19.92 3.86
CA LEU A 25 2.72 -19.06 2.78
C LEU A 25 4.12 -18.53 3.09
N SER A 26 4.93 -18.44 2.04
CA SER A 26 6.20 -17.71 2.07
C SER A 26 5.97 -16.24 2.41
N VAL A 27 7.00 -15.59 2.95
CA VAL A 27 6.94 -14.15 3.29
C VAL A 27 6.57 -13.31 2.06
N LEU A 28 7.11 -13.67 0.88
CA LEU A 28 6.75 -13.04 -0.39
C LEU A 28 5.28 -13.28 -0.77
N GLY A 29 4.76 -14.50 -0.62
CA GLY A 29 3.35 -14.79 -0.87
C GLY A 29 2.42 -14.00 0.05
N ARG A 30 2.83 -13.79 1.31
CA ARG A 30 2.10 -12.92 2.25
C ARG A 30 2.15 -11.45 1.79
N ALA A 31 3.29 -10.96 1.30
CA ALA A 31 3.42 -9.60 0.76
C ALA A 31 2.50 -9.37 -0.45
N THR A 32 2.41 -10.36 -1.35
CA THR A 32 1.47 -10.31 -2.48
C THR A 32 0.02 -10.24 -2.01
N ILE A 33 -0.38 -11.05 -1.01
CA ILE A 33 -1.72 -11.00 -0.43
C ILE A 33 -2.02 -9.64 0.20
N VAL A 34 -1.05 -9.06 0.90
CA VAL A 34 -1.20 -7.72 1.48
C VAL A 34 -1.50 -6.70 0.38
N ASN A 35 -0.68 -6.65 -0.66
CA ASN A 35 -0.85 -5.72 -1.77
C ASN A 35 -2.18 -5.92 -2.53
N ALA A 36 -2.53 -7.18 -2.83
CA ALA A 36 -3.68 -7.49 -3.66
C ALA A 36 -5.03 -7.45 -2.92
N LEU A 37 -5.09 -7.94 -1.68
CA LEU A 37 -6.36 -8.13 -0.96
C LEU A 37 -6.54 -7.14 0.19
N ILE A 38 -5.52 -6.96 1.02
CA ILE A 38 -5.65 -6.13 2.22
C ILE A 38 -5.64 -4.65 1.85
N LEU A 39 -4.68 -4.24 1.02
CA LEU A 39 -4.53 -2.85 0.60
C LEU A 39 -5.60 -2.41 -0.41
N SER A 40 -6.12 -3.32 -1.25
CA SER A 40 -7.23 -3.04 -2.17
C SER A 40 -8.42 -2.38 -1.46
N ARG A 41 -8.80 -2.88 -0.27
CA ARG A 41 -9.91 -2.33 0.53
C ARG A 41 -9.61 -0.91 1.02
N LEU A 42 -8.36 -0.62 1.34
CA LEU A 42 -7.94 0.72 1.73
C LEU A 42 -8.01 1.66 0.53
N TRP A 43 -7.55 1.27 -0.67
CA TRP A 43 -7.58 2.14 -1.85
C TRP A 43 -8.98 2.63 -2.22
N HIS A 44 -10.00 1.78 -2.10
CA HIS A 44 -11.39 2.20 -2.31
C HIS A 44 -11.83 3.29 -1.33
N LEU A 45 -11.39 3.23 -0.08
CA LEU A 45 -11.69 4.25 0.92
C LEU A 45 -10.79 5.48 0.79
N ALA A 46 -9.53 5.30 0.39
CA ALA A 46 -8.54 6.36 0.22
C ALA A 46 -8.97 7.39 -0.83
N TRP A 47 -9.79 6.97 -1.80
CA TRP A 47 -10.34 7.83 -2.84
C TRP A 47 -11.43 8.78 -2.33
N VAL A 48 -12.16 8.38 -1.29
CA VAL A 48 -13.34 9.11 -0.78
C VAL A 48 -13.02 9.83 0.53
N MET A 49 -12.11 9.28 1.35
CA MET A 49 -11.85 9.76 2.69
C MET A 49 -10.35 9.77 3.02
N SER A 50 -9.94 10.77 3.80
CA SER A 50 -8.60 10.82 4.39
C SER A 50 -8.49 9.85 5.57
N PHE A 51 -7.36 9.15 5.64
CA PHE A 51 -7.10 8.22 6.73
C PHE A 51 -6.58 8.97 7.97
N PRO A 52 -7.11 8.66 9.17
CA PRO A 52 -6.52 9.17 10.38
C PRO A 52 -5.18 8.46 10.65
N ALA A 53 -4.18 9.21 11.14
CA ALA A 53 -2.83 8.70 11.35
C ALA A 53 -2.79 7.44 12.23
N TRP A 54 -3.60 7.38 13.29
CA TRP A 54 -3.67 6.22 14.18
C TRP A 54 -4.12 4.93 13.47
N LEU A 55 -4.96 5.04 12.43
CA LEU A 55 -5.41 3.88 11.66
C LEU A 55 -4.27 3.34 10.82
N LEU A 56 -3.51 4.23 10.17
CA LEU A 56 -2.34 3.86 9.38
C LEU A 56 -1.32 3.12 10.25
N THR A 57 -1.00 3.63 11.43
CA THR A 57 -0.09 2.96 12.37
C THR A 57 -0.60 1.56 12.77
N LYS A 58 -1.90 1.43 13.05
CA LYS A 58 -2.49 0.12 13.39
C LYS A 58 -2.45 -0.86 12.21
N VAL A 59 -2.72 -0.39 11.00
CA VAL A 59 -2.65 -1.19 9.78
C VAL A 59 -1.21 -1.63 9.50
N GLN A 60 -0.24 -0.73 9.60
CA GLN A 60 1.18 -1.03 9.46
C GLN A 60 1.61 -2.13 10.43
N GLY A 61 1.26 -2.00 11.72
CA GLY A 61 1.57 -3.02 12.72
C GLY A 61 0.91 -4.37 12.41
N ALA A 62 -0.35 -4.38 11.97
CA ALA A 62 -1.05 -5.61 11.60
C ALA A 62 -0.43 -6.29 10.37
N ILE A 63 0.00 -5.51 9.37
CA ILE A 63 0.70 -6.01 8.18
C ILE A 63 2.08 -6.55 8.57
N THR A 64 2.87 -5.82 9.36
CA THR A 64 4.19 -6.28 9.81
C THR A 64 4.10 -7.59 10.57
N GLY A 65 3.13 -7.73 11.49
CA GLY A 65 2.93 -8.98 12.24
C GLY A 65 2.48 -10.14 11.35
N PHE A 66 1.72 -9.88 10.30
CA PHE A 66 1.31 -10.91 9.33
C PHE A 66 2.46 -11.37 8.44
N LEU A 67 3.27 -10.43 7.95
CA LEU A 67 4.40 -10.72 7.06
C LEU A 67 5.54 -11.41 7.80
N CYS A 68 5.86 -10.89 8.98
CA CYS A 68 7.05 -11.27 9.72
C CYS A 68 6.68 -11.77 11.13
N PRO A 69 5.99 -12.92 11.24
CA PRO A 69 5.50 -13.44 12.53
C PRO A 69 6.63 -13.81 13.51
N PHE A 70 7.83 -14.12 13.01
CA PHE A 70 8.95 -14.58 13.83
C PHE A 70 9.98 -13.49 14.16
N LYS A 71 10.10 -12.44 13.35
CA LYS A 71 11.04 -11.32 13.56
C LYS A 71 10.48 -10.04 12.96
N SER A 72 10.25 -9.01 13.77
CA SER A 72 9.74 -7.74 13.25
C SER A 72 10.76 -7.06 12.34
N ALA A 73 10.40 -6.84 11.07
CA ALA A 73 11.17 -6.01 10.16
C ALA A 73 10.74 -4.53 10.30
N ALA A 74 11.67 -3.61 10.04
CA ALA A 74 11.33 -2.19 9.99
C ALA A 74 10.35 -1.92 8.83
N TRP A 75 9.37 -1.05 9.05
CA TRP A 75 8.35 -0.71 8.04
C TRP A 75 8.98 -0.26 6.72
N LYS A 76 10.05 0.55 6.80
CA LYS A 76 10.83 1.00 5.64
C LYS A 76 11.30 -0.17 4.77
N VAL A 77 11.81 -1.25 5.38
CA VAL A 77 12.29 -2.45 4.68
C VAL A 77 11.14 -3.23 4.03
N ILE A 78 9.98 -3.28 4.70
CA ILE A 78 8.77 -3.91 4.17
C ILE A 78 8.28 -3.19 2.91
N THR A 79 8.36 -1.86 2.90
CA THR A 79 7.94 -1.04 1.76
C THR A 79 8.99 -0.93 0.65
N THR A 80 10.26 -1.22 0.96
CA THR A 80 11.35 -1.19 -0.04
C THR A 80 11.02 -2.16 -1.18
N PRO A 81 11.22 -1.78 -2.46
CA PRO A 81 10.98 -2.66 -3.60
C PRO A 81 11.79 -3.95 -3.56
N HIS A 82 11.26 -5.00 -4.19
CA HIS A 82 11.92 -6.32 -4.26
C HIS A 82 13.32 -6.27 -4.89
N HIS A 83 13.52 -5.44 -5.92
CA HIS A 83 14.83 -5.29 -6.58
C HIS A 83 15.89 -4.61 -5.70
N GLN A 84 15.48 -3.95 -4.61
CA GLN A 84 16.36 -3.35 -3.61
C GLN A 84 16.44 -4.21 -2.32
N GLY A 85 16.00 -5.47 -2.38
CA GLY A 85 16.07 -6.41 -1.25
C GLY A 85 14.94 -6.25 -0.21
N GLY A 86 13.89 -5.49 -0.52
CA GLY A 86 12.70 -5.36 0.34
C GLY A 86 11.52 -6.25 -0.07
N LEU A 87 10.38 -6.08 0.60
CA LEU A 87 9.16 -6.88 0.34
C LEU A 87 8.22 -6.26 -0.69
N GLY A 88 8.42 -5.00 -1.06
CA GLY A 88 7.63 -4.28 -2.07
C GLY A 88 6.18 -4.03 -1.66
N VAL A 89 5.89 -3.94 -0.36
CA VAL A 89 4.55 -3.64 0.13
C VAL A 89 4.26 -2.16 -0.06
N ILE A 90 3.07 -1.83 -0.56
CA ILE A 90 2.71 -0.42 -0.82
C ILE A 90 2.41 0.28 0.51
N ASP A 91 3.04 1.43 0.76
CA ASP A 91 2.74 2.26 1.93
C ASP A 91 1.35 2.93 1.80
N PRO A 92 0.41 2.70 2.73
CA PRO A 92 -0.93 3.27 2.65
C PRO A 92 -0.99 4.80 2.76
N GLY A 93 -0.05 5.42 3.47
CA GLY A 93 0.04 6.87 3.60
C GLY A 93 0.55 7.53 2.31
N ILE A 94 1.65 7.01 1.75
CA ILE A 94 2.21 7.50 0.48
C ILE A 94 1.20 7.32 -0.65
N GLN A 95 0.59 6.15 -0.76
CA GLN A 95 -0.39 5.89 -1.82
C GLN A 95 -1.62 6.79 -1.69
N HIS A 96 -2.07 7.12 -0.48
CA HIS A 96 -3.15 8.09 -0.28
C HIS A 96 -2.77 9.47 -0.83
N GLN A 97 -1.55 9.95 -0.57
CA GLN A 97 -1.06 11.22 -1.12
C GLN A 97 -1.00 11.18 -2.65
N ILE A 98 -0.54 10.06 -3.24
CA ILE A 98 -0.54 9.85 -4.69
C ILE A 98 -1.96 9.96 -5.26
N PHE A 99 -2.95 9.37 -4.59
CA PHE A 99 -4.34 9.46 -5.03
C PHE A 99 -4.88 10.90 -4.97
N LEU A 100 -4.58 11.64 -3.90
CA LEU A 100 -4.97 13.04 -3.78
C LEU A 100 -4.34 13.91 -4.87
N LEU A 101 -3.03 13.76 -5.08
CA LEU A 101 -2.30 14.47 -6.13
C LEU A 101 -2.88 14.18 -7.51
N LYS A 102 -3.21 12.91 -7.78
CA LYS A 102 -3.86 12.50 -9.03
C LYS A 102 -5.24 13.14 -9.19
N HIS A 103 -6.03 13.20 -8.13
CA HIS A 103 -7.36 13.83 -8.17
C HIS A 103 -7.25 15.33 -8.46
N LEU A 104 -6.32 16.03 -7.78
CA LEU A 104 -6.03 17.43 -8.04
C LEU A 104 -5.57 17.67 -9.47
N ARG A 105 -4.65 16.85 -9.98
CA ARG A 105 -4.18 16.91 -11.37
C ARG A 105 -5.33 16.73 -12.36
N ASN A 106 -6.21 15.76 -12.10
CA ASN A 106 -7.36 15.50 -12.95
C ASN A 106 -8.41 16.62 -12.89
N ALA A 107 -8.57 17.28 -11.75
CA ALA A 107 -9.47 18.44 -11.63
C ALA A 107 -8.91 19.69 -12.33
N ALA A 108 -7.58 19.84 -12.36
CA ALA A 108 -6.90 20.96 -12.99
C ALA A 108 -6.68 20.80 -14.51
N SER A 109 -6.91 19.61 -15.07
CA SER A 109 -6.74 19.35 -16.51
C SER A 109 -8.10 19.22 -17.20
N ASP A 110 -8.21 19.81 -18.39
CA ASP A 110 -9.38 19.64 -19.28
C ASP A 110 -9.56 18.19 -19.77
N SER A 111 -8.56 17.31 -19.59
CA SER A 111 -8.62 15.90 -19.99
C SER A 111 -8.45 14.95 -18.80
N ILE A 112 -9.35 13.99 -18.64
CA ILE A 112 -9.31 13.03 -17.55
C ILE A 112 -8.23 11.95 -17.82
N PHE A 113 -7.14 11.99 -17.05
CA PHE A 113 -6.07 11.00 -17.13
C PHE A 113 -6.39 9.73 -16.31
N TRP A 114 -7.02 8.76 -16.97
CA TRP A 114 -7.31 7.45 -16.40
C TRP A 114 -6.15 6.48 -16.54
N GLY A 115 -5.22 6.49 -15.59
CA GLY A 115 -4.39 5.35 -15.19
C GLY A 115 -3.31 4.85 -16.19
N LYS A 116 -3.53 4.95 -17.50
CA LYS A 116 -2.58 4.60 -18.55
C LYS A 116 -1.33 5.45 -18.44
N ASP A 117 -1.52 6.75 -18.20
CA ASP A 117 -0.43 7.71 -18.04
C ASP A 117 0.33 7.50 -16.72
N VAL A 118 -0.33 6.99 -15.68
CA VAL A 118 0.34 6.65 -14.41
C VAL A 118 1.16 5.37 -14.56
N VAL A 119 0.65 4.39 -15.29
CA VAL A 119 1.41 3.18 -15.63
C VAL A 119 2.60 3.54 -16.52
N LEU A 120 2.41 4.43 -17.50
CA LEU A 120 3.49 4.97 -18.34
C LEU A 120 4.50 5.77 -17.50
N ASP A 121 4.06 6.69 -16.64
CA ASP A 121 4.92 7.47 -15.74
C ASP A 121 5.70 6.54 -14.80
N LEU A 122 5.08 5.48 -14.28
CA LEU A 122 5.73 4.51 -13.40
C LEU A 122 6.74 3.63 -14.15
N ILE A 123 6.41 3.21 -15.39
CA ILE A 123 7.31 2.47 -16.28
C ILE A 123 8.49 3.37 -16.65
N LEU A 124 8.25 4.61 -17.07
CA LEU A 124 9.27 5.57 -17.46
C LEU A 124 10.16 5.95 -16.28
N TRP A 125 9.58 6.19 -15.10
CA TRP A 125 10.35 6.41 -13.86
C TRP A 125 11.22 5.19 -13.53
N LYS A 126 10.70 3.97 -13.65
CA LYS A 126 11.47 2.74 -13.42
C LYS A 126 12.59 2.55 -14.44
N THR A 127 12.35 2.88 -15.71
CA THR A 127 13.38 2.85 -16.77
C THR A 127 14.46 3.88 -16.50
N ASN A 128 14.10 5.12 -16.15
CA ASN A 128 15.07 6.20 -15.88
C ASN A 128 15.87 5.96 -14.59
N ALA A 129 15.24 5.42 -13.54
CA ALA A 129 15.93 5.04 -12.30
C ALA A 129 16.94 3.89 -12.48
N SER A 130 16.78 3.08 -13.54
CA SER A 130 17.73 2.02 -13.90
C SER A 130 18.96 2.56 -14.65
N HIS A 131 18.86 3.71 -15.31
CA HIS A 131 19.97 4.35 -16.01
C HIS A 131 20.83 5.23 -15.09
N SER A 132 20.28 5.78 -14.01
CA SER A 132 21.01 6.62 -13.04
C SER A 132 21.82 5.83 -11.99
N GLY A 133 22.02 4.53 -12.18
CA GLY A 133 22.77 3.65 -11.26
C GLY A 133 24.05 3.04 -11.86
N LEU A 134 24.52 3.56 -13.00
CA LEU A 134 25.70 3.08 -13.72
C LEU A 134 26.76 4.16 -13.99
N ASP A 135 26.67 5.31 -13.30
CA ASP A 135 27.71 6.35 -13.30
C ASP A 135 28.31 6.54 -11.89
#